data_AF-A0AA42HAA0-F1
#
_entry.id   AF-A0AA42HAA0-F1
#
_cell.length_a   1.000
_cell.length_b   1.000
_cell.length_c   1.000
_cell.angle_alpha   90.00
_cell.angle_beta   90.00
_cell.angle_gamma   90.00
#
_symmetry.space_group_name_H-M   'P 1'
#
loop_
_entity.id
_entity.type
_entity.pdbx_description
1 polymer ?
#
loop_
_entity_poly.entity_id
_entity_poly.type
_entity_poly.pdbx_seq_one_letter_code
_entity_poly.pdbx_strand_id
1 'polypeptide(L)' 'IVRDGHTPHVRDADIPEPWLTRFGIASVGSTRSLSGAYAYDWENFLRLWNEEQARQLSALEDLANA' A
#
# COMPACT_ATOMS: atom_id res chain seq x y z
N ILE A 1 0.98 5.14 18.20
CA ILE A 1 0.92 3.74 17.71
C ILE A 1 1.13 2.87 18.94
N VAL A 2 0.06 2.28 19.47
CA VAL A 2 0.10 1.52 20.74
C VAL A 2 1.03 0.32 20.55
N ARG A 3 2.12 0.28 21.32
CA ARG A 3 3.03 -0.86 21.43
C ARG A 3 2.53 -1.74 22.56
N ASP A 4 1.72 -2.73 22.18
CA ASP A 4 1.40 -3.89 22.99
C ASP A 4 1.62 -5.11 22.08
N GLY A 5 1.96 -6.28 22.63
CA GLY A 5 2.50 -7.46 21.92
C GLY A 5 1.64 -8.13 20.83
N HIS A 6 0.76 -7.40 20.14
CA HIS A 6 0.09 -7.82 18.91
C HIS A 6 1.04 -7.64 17.72
N THR A 7 1.30 -8.74 17.00
CA THR A 7 1.83 -8.64 15.64
C THR A 7 0.85 -7.75 14.84
N PRO A 8 1.31 -6.60 14.31
CA PRO A 8 0.43 -5.75 13.51
C PRO A 8 -0.05 -6.58 12.32
N HIS A 9 -1.36 -6.66 12.14
CA HIS A 9 -1.98 -7.38 11.04
C HIS A 9 -2.95 -6.44 10.33
N VAL A 10 -2.95 -6.51 9.01
CA VAL A 10 -3.87 -5.76 8.15
C VAL A 10 -4.77 -6.79 7.50
N ARG A 11 -6.09 -6.57 7.52
CA ARG A 11 -7.06 -7.43 6.85
C ARG A 11 -7.61 -6.72 5.63
N ASP A 12 -7.93 -7.48 4.59
CA ASP A 12 -8.52 -6.94 3.36
C ASP A 12 -9.81 -6.15 3.63
N ALA A 13 -10.63 -6.57 4.60
CA ALA A 13 -11.85 -5.88 5.01
C ALA A 13 -11.61 -4.49 5.62
N ASP A 14 -10.41 -4.22 6.11
CA ASP A 14 -10.02 -2.94 6.72
C ASP A 14 -9.39 -1.99 5.68
N ILE A 15 -9.16 -2.44 4.44
CA ILE A 15 -8.54 -1.64 3.37
C ILE A 15 -9.64 -1.04 2.47
N PRO A 16 -9.74 0.29 2.35
CA PRO A 16 -10.70 0.92 1.45
C PRO A 16 -10.28 0.83 -0.02
N GLU A 17 -11.25 0.90 -0.94
CA GLU A 17 -10.99 1.10 -2.36
C GLU A 17 -10.53 2.54 -2.64
N PRO A 18 -9.65 2.79 -3.65
CA PRO A 18 -9.12 1.83 -4.64
C PRO A 18 -7.89 1.03 -4.16
N TRP A 19 -7.46 1.21 -2.90
CA TRP A 19 -6.22 0.61 -2.42
C TRP A 19 -6.32 -0.90 -2.24
N LEU A 20 -7.49 -1.44 -1.87
CA LEU A 20 -7.69 -2.89 -1.78
C LEU A 20 -7.43 -3.57 -3.12
N THR A 21 -8.06 -3.08 -4.21
CA THR A 21 -7.86 -3.63 -5.54
C THR A 21 -6.41 -3.49 -6.01
N ARG A 22 -5.79 -2.32 -5.79
CA ARG A 22 -4.39 -2.08 -6.19
C ARG A 22 -3.39 -2.92 -5.41
N PHE A 23 -3.60 -3.08 -4.11
CA PHE A 23 -2.82 -3.97 -3.27
C PHE A 23 -2.99 -5.43 -3.72
N GLY A 24 -4.22 -5.83 -4.06
CA GLY A 24 -4.51 -7.10 -4.74
C GLY A 24 -3.62 -7.35 -5.95
N ILE A 25 -3.59 -6.41 -6.89
CA ILE A 25 -2.79 -6.49 -8.13
C ILE A 25 -1.28 -6.51 -7.82
N ALA A 26 -0.81 -5.64 -6.92
CA ALA A 26 0.61 -5.56 -6.55
C ALA A 26 1.12 -6.81 -5.82
N SER A 27 0.23 -7.53 -5.16
CA SER A 27 0.55 -8.78 -4.44
C SER A 27 0.23 -10.05 -5.23
N VAL A 28 -0.08 -9.96 -6.52
CA VAL A 28 -0.30 -11.16 -7.37
C VAL A 28 0.96 -12.03 -7.37
N GLY A 29 0.81 -13.31 -7.04
CA GLY A 29 1.91 -14.28 -6.97
C GLY A 29 2.51 -14.47 -5.56
N SER A 30 2.14 -13.65 -4.58
CA SER A 30 2.48 -13.90 -3.17
C SER A 30 1.48 -14.88 -2.54
N THR A 31 1.97 -15.75 -1.65
CA THR A 31 1.11 -16.63 -0.81
C THR A 31 0.38 -15.77 0.22
N ARG A 32 -0.73 -15.16 -0.21
CA ARG A 32 -1.62 -14.39 0.65
C ARG A 32 -2.44 -15.33 1.53
N SER A 33 -2.05 -15.46 2.81
CA SER A 33 -2.89 -16.11 3.81
C SER A 33 -4.02 -15.18 4.22
N LEU A 34 -5.28 -15.57 4.01
CA LEU A 34 -6.46 -14.78 4.41
C LEU A 34 -6.48 -14.40 5.91
N SER A 35 -5.71 -15.11 6.75
CA SER A 35 -5.52 -14.83 8.18
C SER A 35 -4.20 -14.13 8.51
N GLY A 36 -3.44 -13.72 7.50
CA GLY A 36 -2.04 -13.30 7.59
C GLY A 36 -1.86 -11.83 7.97
N ALA A 37 -0.84 -11.58 8.78
CA ALA A 37 -0.43 -10.26 9.20
C ALA A 37 0.36 -9.53 8.10
N TYR A 38 -0.33 -8.95 7.11
CA TYR A 38 0.29 -8.20 6.01
C TYR A 38 0.84 -6.83 6.41
N ALA A 39 1.02 -6.52 7.69
CA ALA A 39 1.39 -5.16 8.08
C ALA A 39 2.67 -4.67 7.39
N TYR A 40 3.67 -5.55 7.25
CA TYR A 40 4.90 -5.19 6.54
C TYR A 40 4.68 -4.98 5.04
N ASP A 41 3.96 -5.89 4.36
CA ASP A 41 3.69 -5.78 2.93
C ASP A 41 2.81 -4.56 2.62
N TRP A 42 1.85 -4.27 3.50
CA TRP A 42 0.98 -3.11 3.44
C TRP A 42 1.76 -1.81 3.66
N GLU A 43 2.63 -1.75 4.67
CA GLU A 43 3.51 -0.60 4.90
C GLU A 43 4.43 -0.35 3.70
N ASN A 44 5.01 -1.40 3.14
CA ASN A 44 5.85 -1.29 1.95
C ASN A 44 5.06 -0.82 0.72
N PHE A 45 3.85 -1.35 0.53
CA PHE A 45 2.94 -0.90 -0.52
C PHE A 45 2.62 0.58 -0.39
N LEU A 46 2.25 1.06 0.82
CA LEU A 46 1.95 2.48 1.06
C LEU A 46 3.15 3.39 0.81
N ARG A 47 4.36 2.96 1.21
CA ARG A 47 5.59 3.71 0.96
C ARG A 47 5.84 3.87 -0.54
N LEU A 48 5.85 2.77 -1.28
CA LEU A 48 6.08 2.78 -2.73
C LEU A 48 4.99 3.56 -3.47
N TRP A 49 3.74 3.44 -3.02
CA TRP A 49 2.61 4.19 -3.57
C TRP A 49 2.81 5.70 -3.43
N ASN A 50 3.16 6.18 -2.24
CA ASN A 50 3.39 7.60 -2.00
C ASN A 50 4.56 8.15 -2.84
N GLU A 51 5.63 7.38 -2.98
CA GLU A 51 6.75 7.73 -3.85
C GLU A 51 6.33 7.85 -5.32
N GLU A 52 5.48 6.94 -5.80
CA GLU A 52 4.94 7.00 -7.16
C GLU A 52 4.03 8.21 -7.37
N GLN A 53 3.11 8.48 -6.42
CA GLN A 53 2.24 9.65 -6.51
C GLN A 53 3.04 10.96 -6.54
N ALA A 54 4.10 11.06 -5.73
CA ALA A 54 4.97 12.22 -5.72
C ALA A 54 5.70 12.39 -7.07
N ARG A 55 6.21 11.31 -7.67
CA ARG A 55 6.83 11.35 -9.00
C ARG A 55 5.84 11.76 -10.09
N GLN A 56 4.63 11.20 -10.06
CA GLN A 56 3.59 11.55 -11.04
C GLN A 56 3.18 13.02 -10.93
N LEU A 57 3.04 13.55 -9.72
CA LEU A 57 2.72 14.95 -9.51
C LEU A 57 3.84 15.86 -10.03
N SER A 58 5.09 15.56 -9.69
CA SER A 58 6.26 16.31 -10.20
C SER A 58 6.30 16.29 -11.74
N ALA A 59 6.06 15.14 -12.37
CA ALA A 59 6.05 15.04 -13.83
C ALA A 59 4.91 15.86 -14.46
N LEU A 60 3.75 15.95 -13.82
CA LEU A 60 2.64 16.78 -14.27
C LEU A 60 2.95 18.28 -14.12
N GLU A 61 3.62 18.67 -13.04
CA GLU A 61 4.08 20.04 -12.82
C GLU A 61 5.14 20.45 -13.87
N ASP A 62 6.07 19.55 -14.19
CA ASP A 62 7.07 19.78 -15.24
C ASP A 62 6.42 19.97 -16.62
N LEU A 63 5.39 19.18 -16.94
CA LEU A 63 4.63 19.33 -18.19
C LEU A 63 3.78 20.61 -18.24
N ALA A 64 3.31 21.10 -17.10
CA ALA A 64 2.53 22.34 -17.03
C ALA A 64 3.39 23.61 -17.11
N ASN A 65 4.68 23.50 -16.77
CA ASN A 65 5.65 24.60 -16.76
C ASN A 65 6.58 24.61 -18.00
N ALA A 66 6.41 23.67 -18.92
CA ALA A 66 7.12 23.58 -20.20
C ALA A 66 6.35 24.26 -21.34
#